data_AF-A0A5T3U4D6-F1
#
_entry.id   AF-A0A5T3U4D6-F1
#
_cell.length_a   1.000
_cell.length_b   1.000
_cell.length_c   1.000
_cell.angle_alpha   90.00
_cell.angle_beta   90.00
_cell.angle_gamma   90.00
#
_symmetry.space_group_name_H-M   'P 1'
#
loop_
_entity.id
_entity.type
_entity.pdbx_description
1 polymer ?
#
loop_
_entity_poly.entity_id
_entity_poly.type
_entity_poly.pdbx_seq_one_letter_code
_entity_poly.pdbx_strand_id
1 'polypeptide(L)' 'YLFGPGISDSVDLSRYSSELDDNGQYTLPASGKYELRVLQTRNEARKNKAKKYSVNIQIK' A
#
# COMPACT_ATOMS: atom_id res chain seq x y z
N TYR A 1 -0.08 -0.29 -2.28
CA TYR A 1 1.10 -1.14 -2.06
C TYR A 1 2.25 -0.30 -1.54
N LEU A 2 2.86 -0.73 -0.44
CA LEU A 2 4.02 -0.10 0.18
C LEU A 2 5.30 -0.84 -0.23
N PHE A 3 6.32 -0.09 -0.58
CA PHE A 3 7.67 -0.57 -0.92
C PHE A 3 8.69 0.13 -0.03
N GLY A 4 9.79 -0.54 0.29
CA GLY A 4 10.89 0.08 1.00
C GLY A 4 11.84 -0.91 1.67
N PRO A 5 12.79 -0.42 2.47
CA PRO A 5 13.75 -1.24 3.18
C PRO A 5 13.07 -2.31 4.05
N GLY A 6 13.60 -3.53 4.02
CA GLY A 6 13.06 -4.67 4.76
C GLY A 6 11.80 -5.30 4.16
N ILE A 7 11.23 -4.74 3.09
CA ILE A 7 10.11 -5.33 2.35
C ILE A 7 10.69 -5.99 1.09
N SER A 8 10.50 -7.31 0.94
CA SER A 8 11.10 -8.09 -0.16
C SER A 8 10.45 -7.85 -1.53
N ASP A 9 9.12 -7.68 -1.56
CA ASP A 9 8.38 -7.33 -2.78
C ASP A 9 7.51 -6.09 -2.53
N SER A 10 6.34 -6.28 -1.92
CA SER A 10 5.47 -5.18 -1.50
C SER A 10 4.55 -5.61 -0.37
N VAL A 11 4.00 -4.63 0.33
CA VAL A 11 2.98 -4.85 1.36
C VAL A 11 1.67 -4.21 0.91
N ASP A 12 0.56 -4.94 1.02
CA ASP A 12 -0.76 -4.35 0.83
C ASP A 12 -1.16 -3.60 2.12
N LEU A 13 -1.60 -2.35 1.96
CA LEU A 13 -2.12 -1.50 3.04
C LEU A 13 -3.63 -1.27 2.90
N SER A 14 -4.31 -2.08 2.08
CA SER A 14 -5.77 -2.09 2.03
C SER A 14 -6.36 -2.63 3.33
N ARG A 15 -7.59 -2.22 3.66
CA ARG A 15 -8.31 -2.57 4.90
C ARG A 15 -8.42 -4.07 5.24
N TYR A 16 -8.13 -4.95 4.29
CA TYR A 16 -8.26 -6.41 4.44
C TYR A 16 -6.93 -7.15 4.28
N SER A 17 -5.82 -6.41 4.25
CA SER A 17 -4.50 -7.03 4.21
C SER A 17 -4.22 -7.78 5.51
N SER A 18 -3.63 -8.98 5.39
CA SER A 18 -3.16 -9.78 6.52
C SER A 18 -1.92 -9.21 7.20
N GLU A 19 -1.29 -8.20 6.59
CA GLU A 19 -0.09 -7.55 7.11
C GLU A 19 -0.41 -6.45 8.14
N LEU A 20 -1.69 -6.11 8.30
CA LEU A 20 -2.14 -5.08 9.25
C LEU A 20 -2.48 -5.71 10.60
N ASP A 21 -2.21 -4.95 11.66
CA ASP A 21 -2.68 -5.28 13.01
C ASP A 21 -4.20 -5.01 13.18
N ASP A 22 -4.73 -5.32 14.37
CA ASP A 22 -6.15 -5.11 14.70
C ASP A 22 -6.62 -3.65 14.59
N ASN A 23 -5.69 -2.69 14.56
CA ASN A 23 -5.97 -1.26 14.39
C ASN A 23 -5.83 -0.80 12.92
N GLY A 24 -5.53 -1.70 11.99
CA GLY A 24 -5.29 -1.37 10.58
C GLY A 24 -3.92 -0.72 10.33
N GLN A 25 -2.95 -0.90 11.24
CA GLN A 25 -1.62 -0.31 11.15
C GLN A 25 -0.60 -1.34 10.66
N TYR A 26 0.40 -0.86 9.90
CA TYR A 26 1.54 -1.64 9.48
C TYR A 26 2.80 -1.12 10.17
N THR A 27 3.55 -2.00 10.83
CA THR A 27 4.83 -1.62 11.46
C THR A 27 5.95 -1.70 10.42
N LEU A 28 6.63 -0.58 10.19
CA LEU A 28 7.74 -0.53 9.24
C LEU A 28 8.89 -1.44 9.73
N PRO A 29 9.40 -2.37 8.89
CA PRO A 29 10.38 -3.35 9.33
C PRO A 29 11.80 -2.79 9.44
N ALA A 30 12.06 -1.61 8.89
CA ALA A 30 13.37 -0.97 8.91
C ALA A 30 13.25 0.56 8.87
N SER A 31 14.35 1.24 9.17
CA SER A 31 14.45 2.69 8.95
C SER A 31 14.87 2.98 7.51
N GLY A 32 14.28 4.00 6.88
CA GLY A 32 14.71 4.48 5.57
C GLY A 32 13.56 5.05 4.74
N LYS A 33 13.80 5.18 3.43
CA LYS A 33 12.83 5.77 2.50
C LYS A 33 11.83 4.73 2.02
N TYR A 34 10.54 5.02 2.21
CA TYR A 34 9.43 4.20 1.72
C TYR A 34 8.69 4.87 0.55
N GLU A 35 8.00 4.05 -0.25
CA GLU A 35 7.17 4.49 -1.38
C GLU A 35 5.79 3.82 -1.30
N LEU A 36 4.72 4.64 -1.24
CA LEU A 36 3.34 4.17 -1.33
C LEU A 36 2.84 4.33 -2.77
N ARG A 37 2.53 3.22 -3.43
CA ARG A 37 1.91 3.20 -4.76
C ARG A 37 0.41 3.00 -4.67
N VAL A 38 -0.33 3.98 -5.18
CA VAL A 38 -1.77 3.89 -5.46
C VAL A 38 -1.95 3.54 -6.94
N LEU A 39 -2.54 2.38 -7.20
CA LEU A 39 -2.67 1.83 -8.54
C LEU A 39 -3.98 1.05 -8.72
N GLN A 40 -4.27 0.66 -9.95
CA GLN A 40 -5.40 -0.18 -10.31
C GLN A 40 -4.93 -1.54 -10.83
N THR A 41 -5.83 -2.53 -10.82
CA THR A 41 -5.47 -3.88 -11.29
C THR A 41 -5.15 -3.86 -12.79
N ARG A 42 -4.31 -4.80 -13.25
CA ARG A 42 -3.97 -4.93 -14.68
C ARG A 42 -5.22 -5.13 -15.55
N ASN A 43 -6.25 -5.80 -15.04
CA ASN A 43 -7.53 -5.98 -15.74
C ASN A 43 -8.26 -4.65 -15.96
N GLU A 44 -8.28 -3.79 -14.95
CA GLU A 44 -8.91 -2.46 -15.03
C GLU A 44 -8.15 -1.53 -15.96
N ALA A 45 -6.82 -1.52 -15.86
CA ALA A 45 -5.95 -0.74 -16.76
C ALA A 45 -6.16 -1.14 -18.23
N ARG A 46 -6.22 -2.45 -18.54
CA ARG A 46 -6.53 -2.94 -19.90
C ARG A 46 -7.88 -2.47 -20.43
N LYS A 47 -8.84 -2.22 -19.54
CA LYS A 47 -10.19 -1.75 -19.88
C LYS A 47 -10.28 -0.22 -19.87
N ASN A 48 -9.14 0.48 -19.83
CA ASN A 48 -9.02 1.93 -19.74
C ASN A 48 -9.89 2.54 -18.64
N LYS A 49 -10.02 1.82 -17.50
CA LYS A 49 -10.74 2.36 -16.35
C LYS A 49 -9.87 3.39 -15.64
N ALA A 50 -10.53 4.37 -15.03
CA ALA A 50 -9.91 5.35 -14.17
C ALA A 50 -10.50 5.27 -12.77
N LYS A 51 -9.69 5.58 -11.75
CA LYS A 51 -10.10 5.62 -10.35
C LYS A 51 -9.87 7.04 -9.83
N LYS A 52 -10.94 7.75 -9.52
CA LYS A 52 -10.86 8.95 -8.68
C LYS A 52 -10.66 8.47 -7.25
N TYR A 53 -9.70 9.05 -6.53
CA TYR A 53 -9.38 8.63 -5.18
C TYR A 53 -8.99 9.82 -4.30
N SER A 54 -9.11 9.62 -2.99
CA SER A 54 -8.49 10.42 -1.94
C SER A 54 -7.75 9.45 -1.04
N VAL A 55 -6.58 9.86 -0.53
CA VAL A 55 -5.73 9.03 0.31
C VAL A 55 -5.35 9.81 1.56
N ASN A 56 -5.45 9.16 2.71
CA ASN A 56 -4.93 9.66 3.99
C ASN A 56 -3.75 8.77 4.40
N ILE A 57 -2.61 9.39 4.68
CA ILE A 57 -1.38 8.70 5.08
C ILE A 57 -1.04 9.18 6.49
N GLN A 58 -0.96 8.25 7.43
CA GLN A 58 -0.61 8.51 8.83
C GLN A 58 0.63 7.70 9.22
N ILE A 59 1.63 8.36 9.81
CA ILE A 59 2.85 7.76 10.37
C ILE A 59 2.92 8.18 11.83
N LYS A 60 3.17 7.23 12.74
CA LYS A 60 3.28 7.45 14.18
C LYS A 60 4.59 6.88 14.70
#